data_AF-A0A4Y3RFX4-F1
#
_entry.id   AF-A0A4Y3RFX4-F1
#
_cell.length_a   1.000
_cell.length_b   1.000
_cell.length_c   1.000
_cell.angle_alpha   90.00
_cell.angle_beta   90.00
_cell.angle_gamma   90.00
#
_symmetry.space_group_name_H-M   'P 1'
#
loop_
_entity.id
_entity.type
_entity.pdbx_description
1 polymer ?
#
loop_
_entity_poly.entity_id
_entity_poly.type
_entity_poly.pdbx_seq_one_letter_code
_entity_poly.pdbx_strand_id
1 'polypeptide(L)'
;MTPRAVRRIGRRADRAVSLLFLFLLAGIGARAGRPGRRKLRRIATSDEVRLKRERAERELWARAEEIGRTSPWGPAVRTTLVDTSARGGGRNHLDPHAPKQPALYCVLRLHLYFVVDRPAEDVLGDVRSGELLSWDVPGDDARARLQEPRPARRAVLGTCVSDPSDVTLAVLRERPGTLFAWTLSTMYHTVPGA
;
A
#
# COMPACT_ATOMS: atom_id res chain seq x y z
N MET A 1 -58.61 29.49 48.02
CA MET A 1 -58.87 28.31 47.16
C MET A 1 -58.78 28.74 45.70
N THR A 2 -57.60 28.67 45.09
CA THR A 2 -57.37 28.91 43.65
C THR A 2 -56.01 28.33 43.23
N PRO A 3 -55.95 27.20 42.49
CA PRO A 3 -54.70 26.74 41.90
C PRO A 3 -54.86 26.56 40.39
N ARG A 4 -54.42 27.51 39.56
CA ARG A 4 -54.35 27.27 38.09
C ARG A 4 -53.48 28.29 37.36
N ALA A 5 -52.19 28.40 37.71
CA ALA A 5 -51.28 29.22 36.91
C ALA A 5 -49.81 28.75 36.85
N VAL A 6 -49.47 27.51 37.23
CA VAL A 6 -48.05 27.06 37.22
C VAL A 6 -47.73 26.02 36.14
N ARG A 7 -48.71 25.55 35.36
CA ARG A 7 -48.56 24.36 34.49
C ARG A 7 -48.24 24.60 33.01
N ARG A 8 -47.81 25.81 32.59
CA ARG A 8 -47.50 26.09 31.17
C ARG A 8 -46.05 26.46 30.85
N ILE A 9 -45.20 26.74 31.84
CA ILE A 9 -43.80 27.13 31.60
C ILE A 9 -42.85 25.91 31.56
N GLY A 10 -43.17 24.82 32.27
CA GLY A 10 -42.32 23.62 32.29
C GLY A 10 -42.20 22.86 30.97
N ARG A 11 -43.23 22.88 30.09
CA ARG A 11 -43.21 22.06 28.85
C ARG A 11 -42.37 22.64 27.70
N ARG A 12 -42.03 23.94 27.74
CA ARG A 12 -41.20 24.56 26.67
C ARG A 12 -39.70 24.42 26.95
N ALA A 13 -39.29 24.39 28.22
CA ALA A 13 -37.90 24.16 28.61
C ALA A 13 -37.45 22.72 28.29
N ASP A 14 -38.29 21.71 28.55
CA ASP A 14 -37.96 20.30 28.28
C ASP A 14 -37.71 19.98 26.80
N ARG A 15 -38.41 20.66 25.89
CA ARG A 15 -38.22 20.46 24.43
C ARG A 15 -36.92 21.10 23.93
N ALA A 16 -36.56 22.27 24.45
CA ALA A 16 -35.32 22.94 24.09
C ALA A 16 -34.11 22.16 24.62
N VAL A 17 -34.19 21.64 25.86
CA VAL A 17 -33.15 20.79 26.45
C VAL A 17 -33.04 19.44 25.72
N SER A 18 -34.15 18.80 25.35
CA SER A 18 -34.13 17.56 24.56
C SER A 18 -33.52 17.75 23.16
N LEU A 19 -33.81 18.87 22.49
CA LEU A 19 -33.19 19.19 21.20
C LEU A 19 -31.71 19.53 21.35
N LEU A 20 -31.31 20.23 22.42
CA LEU A 20 -29.89 20.48 22.71
C LEU A 20 -29.15 19.16 23.03
N PHE A 21 -29.78 18.24 23.76
CA PHE A 21 -29.24 16.91 24.05
C PHE A 21 -29.14 16.06 22.78
N LEU A 22 -30.11 16.13 21.87
CA LEU A 22 -30.03 15.50 20.55
C LEU A 22 -28.94 16.12 19.67
N PHE A 23 -28.73 17.44 19.72
CA PHE A 23 -27.64 18.12 19.01
C PHE A 23 -26.26 17.84 19.63
N LEU A 24 -26.16 17.71 20.96
CA LEU A 24 -24.96 17.26 21.66
C LEU A 24 -24.66 15.79 21.38
N LEU A 25 -25.66 14.92 21.37
CA LEU A 25 -25.51 13.51 21.00
C LEU A 25 -25.19 13.32 19.49
N ALA A 26 -25.76 14.16 18.62
CA ALA A 26 -25.44 14.17 17.19
C ALA A 26 -24.07 14.83 16.90
N GLY A 27 -23.67 15.83 17.68
CA GLY A 27 -22.40 16.56 17.55
C GLY A 27 -21.20 15.83 18.15
N ILE A 28 -21.39 15.07 19.24
CA ILE A 28 -20.37 14.19 19.83
C ILE A 28 -20.29 12.85 19.07
N GLY A 29 -21.30 12.56 18.24
CA GLY A 29 -21.36 11.41 17.34
C GLY A 29 -20.45 11.47 16.12
N ALA A 30 -19.68 12.56 15.92
CA ALA A 30 -18.50 12.57 15.05
C ALA A 30 -17.39 11.72 15.69
N ARG A 31 -17.68 10.41 15.84
CA ARG A 31 -16.71 9.38 16.18
C ARG A 31 -15.47 9.65 15.34
N ALA A 32 -14.31 9.59 15.98
CA ALA A 32 -13.00 9.42 15.35
C ALA A 32 -12.96 8.10 14.56
N GLY A 33 -13.84 7.98 13.57
CA GLY A 33 -14.02 6.84 12.71
C GLY A 33 -12.96 6.90 11.63
N ARG A 34 -12.43 5.73 11.27
CA ARG A 34 -11.49 5.63 10.16
C ARG A 34 -12.06 6.31 8.91
N PRO A 35 -11.24 7.10 8.18
CA PRO A 35 -11.68 7.72 6.94
C PRO A 35 -12.36 6.70 6.01
N GLY A 36 -13.51 7.04 5.44
CA GLY A 36 -14.23 6.18 4.48
C GLY A 36 -13.41 5.93 3.21
N ARG A 37 -13.72 4.87 2.45
CA ARG A 37 -12.90 4.44 1.29
C ARG A 37 -12.83 5.55 0.23
N ARG A 38 -13.93 6.27 0.02
CA ARG A 38 -14.02 7.42 -0.89
C ARG A 38 -13.09 8.57 -0.49
N LYS A 39 -12.99 8.87 0.82
CA LYS A 39 -12.08 9.90 1.34
C LYS A 39 -10.62 9.50 1.13
N LEU A 40 -10.28 8.25 1.43
CA LEU A 40 -8.93 7.74 1.19
C LEU A 40 -8.56 7.72 -0.29
N ARG A 41 -9.50 7.34 -1.17
CA ARG A 41 -9.26 7.38 -2.61
C ARG A 41 -9.00 8.81 -3.09
N ARG A 42 -9.76 9.78 -2.59
CA ARG A 42 -9.55 11.20 -2.91
C ARG A 42 -8.15 11.69 -2.48
N ILE A 43 -7.68 11.26 -1.31
CA ILE A 43 -6.32 11.56 -0.86
C ILE A 43 -5.29 10.87 -1.78
N ALA A 44 -5.46 9.58 -2.06
CA ALA A 44 -4.54 8.82 -2.91
C ALA A 44 -4.42 9.38 -4.35
N THR A 45 -5.47 10.04 -4.84
CA THR A 45 -5.50 10.69 -6.16
C THR A 45 -5.28 12.20 -6.11
N SER A 46 -4.82 12.76 -4.99
CA SER A 46 -4.54 14.20 -4.91
C SER A 46 -3.25 14.56 -5.63
N ASP A 47 -3.12 15.83 -6.04
CA ASP A 47 -1.91 16.32 -6.71
C ASP A 47 -0.67 16.22 -5.83
N GLU A 48 -0.80 16.47 -4.53
CA GLU A 48 0.30 16.31 -3.58
C GLU A 48 0.81 14.86 -3.55
N VAL A 49 -0.11 13.88 -3.52
CA VAL A 49 0.25 12.46 -3.50
C VAL A 49 0.81 12.02 -4.85
N ARG A 50 0.30 12.57 -5.96
CA ARG A 50 0.84 12.36 -7.30
C ARG A 50 2.29 12.85 -7.43
N LEU A 51 2.60 14.05 -6.96
CA LEU A 51 3.98 14.57 -7.01
C LEU A 51 4.94 13.74 -6.15
N LYS A 52 4.49 13.28 -4.98
CA LYS A 52 5.25 12.35 -4.13
C LYS A 52 5.51 11.02 -4.84
N ARG A 53 4.48 10.47 -5.51
CA ARG A 53 4.60 9.26 -6.34
C ARG A 53 5.63 9.44 -7.44
N GLU A 54 5.54 10.50 -8.24
CA GLU A 54 6.45 10.76 -9.37
C GLU A 54 7.91 10.92 -8.91
N ARG A 55 8.15 11.61 -7.79
CA ARG A 55 9.50 11.70 -7.21
C ARG A 55 10.03 10.33 -6.79
N ALA A 56 9.22 9.56 -6.05
CA ALA A 56 9.58 8.23 -5.60
C ALA A 56 9.83 7.27 -6.77
N GLU A 57 9.05 7.39 -7.85
CA GLU A 57 9.24 6.63 -9.09
C GLU A 57 10.60 6.96 -9.74
N ARG A 58 10.97 8.24 -9.86
CA ARG A 58 12.29 8.64 -10.38
C ARG A 58 13.44 8.09 -9.52
N GLU A 59 13.30 8.13 -8.19
CA GLU A 59 14.32 7.60 -7.27
C GLU A 59 14.48 6.07 -7.43
N LEU A 60 13.38 5.33 -7.62
CA LEU A 60 13.43 3.88 -7.90
C LEU A 60 14.08 3.59 -9.25
N TRP A 61 13.75 4.33 -10.30
CA TRP A 61 14.33 4.14 -11.62
C TRP A 61 15.82 4.47 -11.66
N ALA A 62 16.26 5.55 -11.01
CA ALA A 62 17.67 5.87 -10.89
C ALA A 62 18.45 4.74 -10.18
N ARG A 63 17.86 4.13 -9.15
CA ARG A 63 18.45 2.97 -8.47
C ARG A 63 18.48 1.72 -9.35
N ALA A 64 17.43 1.49 -10.16
CA ALA A 64 17.40 0.38 -11.10
C ALA A 64 18.45 0.53 -12.21
N GLU A 65 18.65 1.74 -12.72
CA GLU A 65 19.70 2.07 -13.68
C GLU A 65 21.10 1.85 -13.08
N GLU A 66 21.30 2.30 -11.84
CA GLU A 66 22.56 2.06 -11.11
C GLU A 66 22.86 0.56 -10.94
N ILE A 67 21.85 -0.23 -10.57
CA ILE A 67 21.96 -1.69 -10.48
C ILE A 67 22.30 -2.27 -11.85
N GLY A 68 21.59 -1.86 -12.92
CA GLY A 68 21.86 -2.35 -14.26
C GLY A 68 23.26 -2.04 -14.77
N ARG A 69 23.85 -0.91 -14.34
CA ARG A 69 25.20 -0.48 -14.71
C ARG A 69 26.30 -1.17 -13.90
N THR A 70 26.03 -1.50 -12.64
CA THR A 70 27.04 -2.03 -11.70
C THR A 70 26.94 -3.54 -11.48
N SER A 71 25.79 -4.14 -11.78
CA SER A 71 25.57 -5.57 -11.64
C SER A 71 26.35 -6.36 -12.70
N PRO A 72 26.91 -7.53 -12.34
CA PRO A 72 27.53 -8.45 -13.31
C PRO A 72 26.53 -9.05 -14.31
N TRP A 73 25.23 -8.80 -14.15
CA TRP A 73 24.16 -9.34 -15.01
C TRP A 73 23.63 -8.31 -16.03
N GLY A 74 24.13 -7.07 -15.98
CA GLY A 74 23.67 -5.97 -16.84
C GLY A 74 22.26 -5.48 -16.47
N PRO A 75 21.55 -4.81 -17.40
CA PRO A 75 20.21 -4.30 -17.16
C PRO A 75 19.17 -5.42 -17.05
N ALA A 76 18.10 -5.15 -16.29
CA ALA A 76 16.99 -6.10 -16.16
C ALA A 76 16.34 -6.41 -17.52
N VAL A 77 16.04 -7.68 -17.76
CA VAL A 77 15.37 -8.14 -19.00
C VAL A 77 13.89 -7.77 -19.04
N ARG A 78 13.31 -7.50 -17.86
CA ARG A 78 11.96 -7.00 -17.68
C ARG A 78 11.91 -6.22 -16.38
N THR A 79 11.14 -5.16 -16.37
CA THR A 79 10.81 -4.41 -15.16
C THR A 79 9.31 -4.41 -14.94
N THR A 80 8.87 -4.28 -13.69
CA THR A 80 7.45 -4.09 -13.38
C THR A 80 7.27 -3.16 -12.20
N LEU A 81 6.60 -2.03 -12.44
CA LEU A 81 6.25 -1.05 -11.43
C LEU A 81 4.84 -1.33 -10.91
N VAL A 82 4.73 -1.58 -9.61
CA VAL A 82 3.47 -1.72 -8.89
C VAL A 82 3.27 -0.52 -7.98
N ASP A 83 2.19 0.21 -8.19
CA ASP A 83 1.70 1.23 -7.28
C ASP A 83 0.57 0.64 -6.44
N THR A 84 0.66 0.79 -5.12
CA THR A 84 -0.40 0.37 -4.21
C THR A 84 -0.61 1.41 -3.13
N SER A 85 -1.80 1.97 -3.11
CA SER A 85 -2.37 2.71 -1.99
C SER A 85 -3.39 1.84 -1.27
N ALA A 86 -3.15 1.51 -0.01
CA ALA A 86 -4.02 0.60 0.76
C ALA A 86 -4.27 1.13 2.18
N ARG A 87 -5.38 0.67 2.77
CA ARG A 87 -5.65 0.92 4.19
C ARG A 87 -4.64 0.16 5.04
N GLY A 88 -4.11 0.79 6.08
CA GLY A 88 -3.41 0.05 7.13
C GLY A 88 -4.37 -0.90 7.87
N GLY A 89 -3.78 -1.90 8.52
CA GLY A 89 -4.50 -2.89 9.33
C GLY A 89 -5.40 -2.23 10.37
N GLY A 90 -6.46 -2.91 10.81
CA GLY A 90 -7.32 -2.48 11.93
C GLY A 90 -6.54 -2.13 13.19
N ARG A 91 -7.19 -1.52 14.19
CA ARG A 91 -6.67 -1.60 15.56
C ARG A 91 -6.66 -3.07 15.93
N ASN A 92 -5.52 -3.62 16.35
CA ASN A 92 -5.50 -5.00 16.82
C ASN A 92 -6.14 -5.01 18.21
N HIS A 93 -7.37 -5.50 18.33
CA HIS A 93 -8.06 -5.57 19.62
C HIS A 93 -7.51 -6.70 20.52
N LEU A 94 -6.74 -7.63 19.94
CA LEU A 94 -6.12 -8.75 20.64
C LEU A 94 -4.73 -8.41 21.19
N ASP A 95 -4.11 -7.33 20.70
CA ASP A 95 -2.82 -6.85 21.15
C ASP A 95 -2.90 -5.34 21.40
N PRO A 96 -3.07 -4.89 22.66
CA PRO A 96 -3.14 -3.48 23.01
C PRO A 96 -1.82 -2.73 22.79
N HIS A 97 -0.69 -3.43 22.63
CA HIS A 97 0.62 -2.87 22.32
C HIS A 97 0.93 -2.86 20.83
N ALA A 98 0.02 -3.35 19.98
CA ALA A 98 0.22 -3.36 18.55
C ALA A 98 0.49 -1.94 18.02
N PRO A 99 1.51 -1.75 17.16
CA PRO A 99 1.84 -0.45 16.63
C PRO A 99 0.65 0.17 15.91
N LYS A 100 0.45 1.48 16.09
CA LYS A 100 -0.64 2.22 15.42
C LYS A 100 -0.48 2.09 13.91
N GLN A 101 -1.45 1.42 13.29
CA GLN A 101 -1.49 1.24 11.85
C GLN A 101 -1.97 2.52 11.15
N PRO A 102 -1.37 2.91 10.02
CA PRO A 102 -1.80 4.10 9.28
C PRO A 102 -3.23 3.93 8.73
N ALA A 103 -3.95 5.04 8.57
CA ALA A 103 -5.24 5.03 7.90
C ALA A 103 -5.11 4.72 6.40
N LEU A 104 -4.00 5.14 5.79
CA LEU A 104 -3.62 4.91 4.40
C LEU A 104 -2.09 4.84 4.32
N TYR A 105 -1.57 3.93 3.53
CA TYR A 105 -0.18 3.96 3.10
C TYR A 105 -0.13 3.76 1.59
N CYS A 106 0.83 4.40 0.95
CA CYS A 106 1.06 4.32 -0.48
C CYS A 106 2.52 3.91 -0.73
N VAL A 107 2.72 2.86 -1.50
CA VAL A 107 4.01 2.23 -1.75
C VAL A 107 4.16 1.99 -3.25
N LEU A 108 5.34 2.31 -3.76
CA LEU A 108 5.80 1.86 -5.07
C LEU A 108 6.75 0.68 -4.89
N ARG A 109 6.60 -0.33 -5.74
CA ARG A 109 7.52 -1.46 -5.86
C ARG A 109 7.96 -1.58 -7.30
N LEU A 110 9.26 -1.57 -7.54
CA LEU A 110 9.86 -1.82 -8.84
C LEU A 110 10.53 -3.19 -8.79
N HIS A 111 9.97 -4.13 -9.53
CA HIS A 111 10.51 -5.47 -9.70
C HIS A 111 11.43 -5.48 -10.92
N LEU A 112 12.69 -5.85 -10.71
CA LEU A 112 13.70 -6.02 -11.76
C LEU A 112 13.92 -7.50 -11.97
N TYR A 113 13.62 -8.00 -13.18
CA TYR A 113 13.77 -9.41 -13.52
C TYR A 113 15.03 -9.63 -14.35
N PHE A 114 15.75 -10.69 -14.03
CA PHE A 114 16.99 -11.10 -14.69
C PHE A 114 16.95 -12.59 -14.97
N VAL A 115 17.62 -13.01 -16.04
CA VAL A 115 17.89 -14.42 -16.34
C VAL A 115 19.39 -14.58 -16.41
N VAL A 116 19.97 -15.40 -15.53
CA VAL A 116 21.42 -15.55 -15.41
C VAL A 116 21.80 -17.01 -15.59
N ASP A 117 22.85 -17.26 -16.37
CA ASP A 117 23.38 -18.61 -16.65
C ASP A 117 24.27 -19.13 -15.50
N ARG A 118 23.76 -19.05 -14.27
CA ARG A 118 24.40 -19.50 -13.02
C ARG A 118 23.34 -19.96 -12.01
N PRO A 119 23.67 -20.87 -11.09
CA PRO A 119 22.72 -21.31 -10.06
C PRO A 119 22.34 -20.17 -9.11
N ALA A 120 21.13 -20.26 -8.53
CA ALA A 120 20.56 -19.21 -7.67
C ALA A 120 21.41 -18.86 -6.43
N GLU A 121 22.15 -19.83 -5.90
CA GLU A 121 22.99 -19.69 -4.72
C GLU A 121 24.15 -18.69 -4.94
N ASP A 122 24.70 -18.65 -6.16
CA ASP A 122 25.78 -17.74 -6.54
C ASP A 122 25.29 -16.28 -6.69
N VAL A 123 23.99 -16.09 -6.95
CA VAL A 123 23.37 -14.76 -7.14
C VAL A 123 23.14 -14.05 -5.80
N LEU A 124 22.97 -14.81 -4.71
CA LEU A 124 22.65 -14.27 -3.37
C LEU A 124 23.81 -13.53 -2.71
N GLY A 125 25.06 -13.88 -3.05
CA GLY A 125 26.26 -13.24 -2.51
C GLY A 125 26.43 -11.78 -2.92
N ASP A 126 25.80 -11.38 -4.03
CA ASP A 126 26.03 -10.08 -4.68
C ASP A 126 25.06 -8.97 -4.24
N VAL A 127 24.06 -9.28 -3.41
CA VAL A 127 22.97 -8.33 -3.07
C VAL A 127 23.06 -7.83 -1.64
N ARG A 128 22.93 -6.50 -1.48
CA ARG A 128 23.05 -5.83 -0.19
C ARG A 128 21.86 -6.15 0.73
N SER A 129 22.14 -6.28 2.03
CA SER A 129 21.12 -6.52 3.06
C SER A 129 20.05 -5.44 3.07
N GLY A 130 18.78 -5.81 2.91
CA GLY A 130 17.62 -4.91 2.98
C GLY A 130 16.75 -4.86 1.72
N GLU A 131 17.18 -5.48 0.62
CA GLU A 131 16.42 -5.65 -0.61
C GLU A 131 15.80 -7.05 -0.67
N LEU A 132 14.56 -7.17 -1.17
CA LEU A 132 13.90 -8.46 -1.28
C LEU A 132 14.28 -9.12 -2.60
N LEU A 133 15.05 -10.21 -2.49
CA LEU A 133 15.31 -11.14 -3.57
C LEU A 133 14.33 -12.31 -3.49
N SER A 134 13.83 -12.70 -4.66
CA SER A 134 13.06 -13.92 -4.85
C SER A 134 13.47 -14.54 -6.20
N TRP A 135 13.52 -15.86 -6.30
CA TRP A 135 14.00 -16.56 -7.49
C TRP A 135 13.17 -17.81 -7.78
N ASP A 136 13.21 -18.25 -9.03
CA ASP A 136 12.69 -19.54 -9.45
C ASP A 136 13.82 -20.57 -9.46
N VAL A 137 13.65 -21.68 -8.74
CA VAL A 137 14.50 -22.86 -8.91
C VAL A 137 13.82 -23.82 -9.92
N PRO A 138 14.51 -24.28 -10.98
CA PRO A 138 13.95 -25.29 -11.87
C PRO A 138 13.60 -26.58 -11.11
N GLY A 139 12.34 -27.01 -11.17
CA GLY A 139 11.84 -28.21 -10.48
C GLY A 139 11.07 -27.97 -9.19
N ASP A 140 10.96 -26.72 -8.73
CA ASP A 140 10.30 -26.37 -7.46
C ASP A 140 8.77 -26.22 -7.57
N ASP A 141 8.10 -26.39 -6.43
CA ASP A 141 6.64 -26.33 -6.31
C ASP A 141 6.07 -25.01 -6.89
N ALA A 142 4.91 -25.08 -7.57
CA ALA A 142 4.29 -23.91 -8.20
C ALA A 142 4.02 -22.73 -7.25
N ARG A 143 4.04 -22.96 -5.92
CA ARG A 143 3.91 -21.94 -4.87
C ARG A 143 5.21 -21.21 -4.55
N ALA A 144 6.37 -21.83 -4.79
CA ALA A 144 7.69 -21.20 -4.65
C ALA A 144 8.02 -20.29 -5.85
N ARG A 145 7.29 -20.46 -6.97
CA ARG A 145 7.49 -19.68 -8.19
C ARG A 145 7.13 -18.21 -8.03
N LEU A 146 7.98 -17.34 -8.60
CA LEU A 146 7.77 -15.92 -8.80
C LEU A 146 6.40 -15.65 -9.42
N GLN A 147 5.51 -15.08 -8.63
CA GLN A 147 4.18 -14.72 -9.12
C GLN A 147 4.25 -13.44 -9.93
N GLU A 148 3.40 -13.34 -10.95
CA GLU A 148 3.19 -12.05 -11.62
C GLU A 148 2.78 -11.01 -10.57
N PRO A 149 3.51 -9.90 -10.48
CA PRO A 149 3.24 -8.88 -9.50
C PRO A 149 1.87 -8.27 -9.79
N ARG A 150 1.11 -8.01 -8.72
CA ARG A 150 -0.23 -7.46 -8.80
C ARG A 150 -0.41 -6.41 -7.70
N PRO A 151 -1.24 -5.39 -7.93
CA PRO A 151 -1.63 -4.49 -6.86
C PRO A 151 -2.31 -5.28 -5.74
N ALA A 152 -2.19 -4.80 -4.50
CA ALA A 152 -2.79 -5.50 -3.36
C ALA A 152 -4.31 -5.66 -3.55
N ARG A 153 -4.86 -6.85 -3.27
CA ARG A 153 -6.30 -7.16 -3.46
C ARG A 153 -7.26 -6.17 -2.78
N ARG A 154 -6.83 -5.55 -1.67
CA ARG A 154 -7.63 -4.58 -0.90
C ARG A 154 -7.16 -3.14 -1.10
N ALA A 155 -6.50 -2.84 -2.21
CA ALA A 155 -6.05 -1.51 -2.53
C ALA A 155 -7.23 -0.53 -2.67
N VAL A 156 -7.01 0.67 -2.16
CA VAL A 156 -7.85 1.85 -2.41
C VAL A 156 -7.60 2.36 -3.83
N LEU A 157 -6.34 2.31 -4.27
CA LEU A 157 -5.87 2.60 -5.62
C LEU A 157 -4.67 1.70 -5.90
N GLY A 158 -4.57 1.15 -7.10
CA GLY A 158 -3.37 0.43 -7.49
C GLY A 158 -3.25 0.26 -9.00
N THR A 159 -2.01 0.33 -9.48
CA THR A 159 -1.64 0.13 -10.88
C THR A 159 -0.47 -0.83 -10.95
N CYS A 160 -0.33 -1.49 -12.09
CA CYS A 160 0.78 -2.40 -12.37
C CYS A 160 1.13 -2.24 -13.84
N VAL A 161 2.38 -1.86 -14.11
CA VAL A 161 2.88 -1.61 -15.46
C VAL A 161 4.18 -2.38 -15.63
N SER A 162 4.26 -3.19 -16.67
CA SER A 162 5.44 -3.96 -17.02
C SER A 162 6.05 -3.42 -18.30
N ASP A 163 7.38 -3.47 -18.38
CA ASP A 163 8.15 -3.11 -19.57
C ASP A 163 9.29 -4.13 -19.79
N PRO A 164 9.38 -4.75 -20.97
CA PRO A 164 8.40 -4.73 -22.05
C PRO A 164 7.09 -5.45 -21.66
N SER A 165 5.95 -4.92 -22.12
CA SER A 165 4.62 -5.36 -21.67
C SER A 165 4.19 -6.75 -22.15
N ASP A 166 4.80 -7.23 -23.24
CA ASP A 166 4.56 -8.52 -23.89
C ASP A 166 5.41 -9.66 -23.31
N VAL A 167 6.47 -9.35 -22.55
CA VAL A 167 7.29 -10.35 -21.89
C VAL A 167 6.70 -10.68 -20.52
N THR A 168 6.19 -11.91 -20.36
CA THR A 168 5.66 -12.41 -19.07
C THR A 168 6.70 -13.23 -18.30
N LEU A 169 6.47 -13.49 -17.02
CA LEU A 169 7.29 -14.42 -16.23
C LEU A 169 7.21 -15.85 -16.77
N ALA A 170 6.11 -16.23 -17.42
CA ALA A 170 6.02 -17.52 -18.09
C ALA A 170 7.04 -17.59 -19.24
N VAL A 171 7.10 -16.56 -20.09
CA VAL A 171 8.07 -16.47 -21.19
C VAL A 171 9.51 -16.42 -20.66
N LEU A 172 9.77 -15.71 -19.57
CA LEU A 172 11.13 -15.66 -18.99
C LEU A 172 11.60 -17.01 -18.44
N ARG A 173 10.69 -17.87 -17.96
CA ARG A 173 11.03 -19.22 -17.48
C ARG A 173 11.41 -20.20 -18.57
N GLU A 174 10.98 -19.95 -19.80
CA GLU A 174 11.35 -20.78 -20.95
C GLU A 174 12.79 -20.49 -21.40
N ARG A 175 13.39 -19.39 -20.95
CA ARG A 175 14.78 -19.05 -21.24
C ARG A 175 15.72 -19.92 -20.41
N PRO A 176 16.82 -20.42 -20.99
CA PRO A 176 17.83 -21.13 -20.23
C PRO A 176 18.48 -20.21 -19.18
N GLY A 177 18.63 -20.71 -17.95
CA GLY A 177 19.22 -19.99 -16.82
C GLY A 177 18.29 -19.88 -15.62
N THR A 178 18.77 -19.20 -14.58
CA THR A 178 18.03 -18.91 -13.34
C THR A 178 17.31 -17.57 -13.48
N LEU A 179 15.97 -17.60 -13.36
CA LEU A 179 15.16 -16.39 -13.27
C LEU A 179 15.11 -15.91 -11.81
N PHE A 180 15.49 -14.65 -11.58
CA PHE A 180 15.28 -14.01 -10.28
C PHE A 180 14.70 -12.60 -10.42
N ALA A 181 14.12 -12.13 -9.32
CA ALA A 181 13.51 -10.82 -9.19
C ALA A 181 14.15 -10.07 -8.02
N TRP A 182 14.69 -8.89 -8.32
CA TRP A 182 15.15 -7.92 -7.34
C TRP A 182 14.07 -6.85 -7.15
N THR A 183 13.49 -6.80 -5.95
CA THR A 183 12.41 -5.85 -5.66
C THR A 183 12.93 -4.64 -4.90
N LEU A 184 12.87 -3.48 -5.54
CA LEU A 184 13.05 -2.18 -4.90
C LEU A 184 11.69 -1.68 -4.41
N SER A 185 11.64 -1.08 -3.22
CA SER A 185 10.38 -0.53 -2.71
C SER A 185 10.59 0.77 -1.97
N THR A 186 9.61 1.66 -2.06
CA THR A 186 9.59 2.90 -1.30
C THR A 186 8.17 3.28 -0.90
N MET A 187 8.00 3.70 0.35
CA MET A 187 6.75 4.27 0.82
C MET A 187 6.79 5.77 0.57
N TYR A 188 5.92 6.27 -0.31
CA TYR A 188 5.95 7.69 -0.72
C TYR A 188 4.87 8.53 -0.02
N HIS A 189 3.88 7.89 0.61
CA HIS A 189 2.84 8.60 1.36
C HIS A 189 2.25 7.73 2.48
N THR A 190 1.93 8.38 3.61
CA THR A 190 1.19 7.77 4.71
C THR A 190 0.23 8.79 5.33
N VAL A 191 -0.95 8.32 5.69
CA VAL A 191 -1.91 9.05 6.51
C VAL A 191 -1.95 8.37 7.87
N PRO A 192 -1.61 9.08 8.97
CA PRO A 192 -1.66 8.51 10.30
C PRO A 192 -3.02 7.89 10.64
N GLY A 193 -2.99 6.79 11.39
CA GLY A 193 -4.19 6.23 12.02
C GLY A 193 -4.63 7.09 13.20
N ALA A 194 -5.93 7.05 13.52
CA ALA A 194 -6.47 7.62 14.76
C ALA A 194 -6.09 6.73 15.97
#